data_AF-A0A838G0L1-F1
#
_entry.id   AF-A0A838G0L1-F1
#
_cell.length_a   1.000
_cell.length_b   1.000
_cell.length_c   1.000
_cell.angle_alpha   90.00
_cell.angle_beta   90.00
_cell.angle_gamma   90.00
#
_symmetry.space_group_name_H-M   'P 1'
#
loop_
_entity.id
_entity.type
_entity.pdbx_description
1 polymer ?
#
loop_
_entity_poly.entity_id
_entity_poly.type
_entity_poly.pdbx_seq_one_letter_code
_entity_poly.pdbx_strand_id
1 'polypeptide(L)' 'KTMTERLMNELLDASNGLGASVKRREDTHKMAESNKAFAHYRW' A
#
# COMPACT_ATOMS: atom_id res chain seq x y z
N LYS A 1 -22.00 6.23 -11.65
CA LYS A 1 -21.42 5.78 -10.36
C LYS A 1 -20.64 6.95 -9.79
N THR A 2 -21.20 7.59 -8.77
CA THR A 2 -20.76 8.88 -8.22
C THR A 2 -19.51 8.69 -7.36
N MET A 3 -18.73 9.75 -7.19
CA MET A 3 -17.45 9.70 -6.47
C MET A 3 -17.61 9.24 -5.01
N THR A 4 -18.79 9.47 -4.43
CA THR A 4 -19.19 8.99 -3.10
C THR A 4 -19.17 7.47 -2.98
N GLU A 5 -19.70 6.74 -3.96
CA GLU A 5 -19.71 5.26 -3.94
C GLU A 5 -18.29 4.70 -4.02
N ARG A 6 -17.42 5.33 -4.81
CA ARG A 6 -16.01 4.92 -4.94
C ARG A 6 -15.24 5.15 -3.64
N LEU A 7 -15.48 6.27 -2.97
CA LEU A 7 -14.83 6.59 -1.69
C LEU A 7 -15.30 5.66 -0.57
N MET A 8 -16.61 5.38 -0.50
CA MET A 8 -17.14 4.44 0.49
C MET A 8 -16.58 3.03 0.30
N ASN A 9 -16.50 2.55 -0.95
CA ASN A 9 -15.90 1.25 -1.24
C ASN A 9 -14.41 1.21 -0.87
N GLU A 10 -13.63 2.25 -1.19
CA GLU A 10 -12.21 2.30 -0.80
C GLU A 10 -12.02 2.32 0.72
N LEU A 11 -12.89 3.04 1.45
CA LEU A 11 -12.84 3.09 2.91
C LEU A 11 -13.18 1.73 3.53
N LEU A 12 -14.22 1.06 3.01
CA LEU A 12 -14.62 -0.28 3.45
C LEU A 12 -13.54 -1.31 3.14
N ASP A 13 -12.97 -1.30 1.94
CA ASP A 13 -11.88 -2.19 1.54
C ASP A 13 -10.67 -2.00 2.47
N ALA A 14 -10.24 -0.74 2.66
CA ALA A 14 -9.12 -0.41 3.54
C ALA A 14 -9.34 -0.87 4.99
N SER A 15 -10.57 -0.77 5.51
CA SER A 15 -10.89 -1.24 6.87
C SER A 15 -10.80 -2.77 7.01
N ASN A 16 -11.11 -3.50 5.94
CA ASN A 16 -11.01 -4.96 5.89
C ASN A 16 -9.59 -5.46 5.61
N GLY A 17 -8.60 -4.55 5.54
CA GLY A 17 -7.24 -4.90 5.14
C GLY A 17 -7.13 -5.34 3.68
N LEU A 18 -8.20 -5.15 2.90
CA LEU A 18 -8.28 -5.44 1.48
C LEU A 18 -8.10 -4.12 0.71
N GLY A 19 -7.73 -4.20 -0.56
CA GLY A 19 -7.62 -3.01 -1.41
C GLY A 19 -6.18 -2.61 -1.76
N ALA A 20 -6.10 -1.77 -2.79
CA ALA A 20 -4.83 -1.43 -3.44
C ALA A 20 -3.84 -0.75 -2.50
N SER A 21 -4.34 -0.03 -1.50
CA SER A 21 -3.55 0.70 -0.50
C SER A 21 -2.77 -0.24 0.43
N VAL A 22 -3.36 -1.36 0.86
CA VAL A 22 -2.69 -2.35 1.71
C VAL A 22 -1.65 -3.13 0.91
N LYS A 23 -2.01 -3.56 -0.31
CA LYS A 23 -1.08 -4.23 -1.22
C LYS A 23 0.14 -3.36 -1.54
N ARG A 24 -0.05 -2.07 -1.81
CA ARG A 24 1.07 -1.12 -2.02
C ARG A 24 1.99 -1.01 -0.82
N ARG A 25 1.45 -1.02 0.40
CA ARG A 25 2.26 -1.00 1.63
C ARG A 25 3.12 -2.27 1.74
N GLU A 26 2.52 -3.44 1.52
CA GLU A 26 3.24 -4.73 1.57
C GLU A 26 4.30 -4.85 0.48
N ASP A 27 3.96 -4.46 -0.75
CA ASP A 27 4.90 -4.44 -1.88
C ASP A 27 6.09 -3.51 -1.59
N THR A 28 5.83 -2.35 -0.99
CA THR A 28 6.89 -1.40 -0.59
C THR A 28 7.79 -1.99 0.49
N HIS A 29 7.22 -2.67 1.49
CA HIS A 29 7.99 -3.31 2.56
C HIS A 29 8.85 -4.47 2.01
N LYS A 30 8.28 -5.32 1.15
CA LYS A 30 9.00 -6.43 0.51
C LYS A 30 10.12 -5.93 -0.40
N MET A 31 9.88 -4.83 -1.12
CA MET A 31 10.89 -4.16 -1.94
C MET A 31 12.00 -3.57 -1.06
N ALA A 32 11.67 -2.99 0.09
CA ALA A 32 12.65 -2.44 1.03
C ALA A 32 13.53 -3.54 1.66
N GLU A 33 12.95 -4.68 2.02
CA GLU A 33 13.72 -5.85 2.50
C GLU A 33 14.65 -6.41 1.42
N SER A 34 14.17 -6.49 0.17
CA SER A 34 14.98 -6.94 -0.96
C SER A 34 16.15 -6.00 -1.24
N ASN A 35 15.96 -4.70 -1.03
CA ASN A 35 16.99 -3.67 -1.23
C ASN A 35 17.79 -3.33 0.04
N LYS A 36 17.69 -4.16 1.08
CA LYS A 36 18.41 -3.93 2.35
C LYS A 36 19.92 -3.82 2.18
N ALA A 37 20.50 -4.52 1.19
CA ALA A 37 21.92 -4.43 0.86
C ALA A 37 22.35 -3.03 0.38
N PHE A 38 21.43 -2.26 -0.21
CA PHE A 38 21.68 -0.89 -0.67
C PHE A 38 21.39 0.17 0.40
N ALA A 39 20.98 -0.22 1.61
CA ALA A 39 20.68 0.72 2.70
C ALA A 39 21.90 1.56 3.11
N HIS A 40 23.11 1.09 2.82
CA HIS A 40 24.37 1.79 3.09
C HIS A 40 24.64 2.99 2.17
N TYR A 41 23.90 3.14 1.06
CA TYR A 41 23.96 4.33 0.19
C TYR A 41 23.11 5.51 0.68
N ARG A 42 22.59 5.44 1.90
CA ARG A 42 21.70 6.46 2.46
C ARG A 42 22.49 7.67 2.93
N TRP A 43 22.78 8.56 1.98
CA TRP A 43 23.00 10.00 2.17
C TRP A 43 21.66 10.71 1.92
#